data_AF-A0A7S1S1P9-F1
#
_entry.id   AF-A0A7S1S1P9-F1
#
_cell.length_a   1.000
_cell.length_b   1.000
_cell.length_c   1.000
_cell.angle_alpha   90.00
_cell.angle_beta   90.00
_cell.angle_gamma   90.00
#
_symmetry.space_group_name_H-M   'P 1'
#
loop_
_entity.id
_entity.type
_entity.pdbx_description
1 polymer ?
#
loop_
_entity_poly.entity_id
_entity_poly.type
_entity_poly.pdbx_seq_one_letter_code
_entity_poly.pdbx_strand_id
1 'polypeptide(L)'
;VFLADQAGVNLASGQLGVETLDALPAGALEDVEADCFWCLSKVLGEVTDFYTEGQPGLQRAAVLLRSVLAGADAELLENIEAEGVQIPVVVQRWLGCLLVRELPMPLCVRLWDTCMAELVLLNGASF
;
A
#
# COMPACT_ATOMS: atom_id res chain seq x y z
N VAL A 1 -21.21 1.00 9.26
CA VAL A 1 -20.96 2.17 10.13
C VAL A 1 -19.48 2.15 10.38
N PHE A 2 -18.73 3.18 10.00
CA PHE A 2 -17.28 3.13 10.15
C PHE A 2 -16.91 3.32 11.61
N LEU A 3 -15.82 2.66 12.01
CA LEU A 3 -15.11 2.82 13.29
C LEU A 3 -15.08 4.21 13.89
N ALA A 4 -14.79 5.20 13.05
CA ALA A 4 -14.68 6.58 13.45
C ALA A 4 -16.00 7.13 13.99
N ASP A 5 -17.13 6.68 13.41
CA ASP A 5 -18.46 7.05 13.87
C ASP A 5 -18.82 6.37 15.19
N GLN A 6 -18.36 5.13 15.42
CA GLN A 6 -18.59 4.41 16.68
C GLN A 6 -17.69 4.91 17.83
N ALA A 7 -16.44 5.28 17.52
CA ALA A 7 -15.47 5.74 18.50
C ALA A 7 -15.55 7.25 18.76
N GLY A 8 -16.34 8.00 17.99
CA GLY A 8 -16.43 9.46 18.07
C GLY A 8 -15.12 10.16 17.73
N VAL A 9 -14.25 9.51 16.95
CA VAL A 9 -12.90 9.98 16.64
C VAL A 9 -12.91 10.66 15.27
N ASN A 10 -12.44 11.90 15.24
CA ASN A 10 -12.25 12.61 13.98
C ASN A 10 -11.00 12.06 13.25
N LEU A 11 -11.23 11.29 12.18
CA LEU A 11 -10.18 10.72 11.33
C LEU A 11 -9.29 11.77 10.64
N ALA A 12 -9.63 13.06 10.67
CA ALA A 12 -8.84 14.12 10.04
C ALA A 12 -7.41 14.25 10.62
N SER A 13 -7.17 13.79 11.85
CA SER A 13 -5.82 13.74 12.44
C SER A 13 -5.05 12.46 12.12
N GLY A 14 -5.72 11.42 11.61
CA GLY A 14 -5.11 10.12 11.30
C GLY A 14 -4.53 9.37 12.52
N GLN A 15 -4.89 9.77 13.75
CA GLN A 15 -4.35 9.18 14.97
C GLN A 15 -5.48 8.65 15.86
N LEU A 16 -5.50 7.33 16.04
CA LEU A 16 -6.26 6.66 17.10
C LEU A 16 -5.30 6.44 18.28
N GLY A 17 -5.58 7.07 19.42
CA GLY A 17 -4.85 6.80 20.65
C GLY A 17 -5.22 5.43 21.19
N VAL A 18 -4.24 4.69 21.73
CA VAL A 18 -4.47 3.37 22.34
C VAL A 18 -5.49 3.46 23.47
N GLU A 19 -5.46 4.54 24.24
CA GLU A 19 -6.41 4.79 25.34
C GLU A 19 -7.86 4.95 24.86
N THR A 20 -8.05 5.37 23.60
CA THR A 20 -9.38 5.47 22.98
C THR A 20 -9.91 4.08 22.59
N LEU A 21 -9.02 3.14 22.26
CA LEU A 21 -9.40 1.77 21.93
C LEU A 21 -9.80 0.98 23.17
N ASP A 22 -9.11 1.19 24.30
CA ASP A 22 -9.42 0.54 25.59
C ASP A 22 -10.80 0.96 26.15
N ALA A 23 -11.30 2.13 25.72
CA ALA A 23 -12.61 2.63 26.10
C ALA A 23 -13.77 2.04 25.28
N LEU A 24 -13.49 1.28 24.21
CA LEU A 24 -14.51 0.70 23.34
C LEU A 24 -15.06 -0.62 23.92
N PRO A 25 -16.36 -0.92 23.70
CA PRO A 25 -16.93 -2.22 24.01
C PRO A 25 -16.22 -3.34 23.23
N ALA A 26 -16.08 -4.52 23.84
CA ALA A 26 -15.43 -5.67 23.20
C ALA A 26 -16.06 -6.05 21.84
N GLY A 27 -17.39 -6.03 21.73
CA GLY A 27 -18.08 -6.32 20.46
C GLY A 27 -17.79 -5.28 19.37
N ALA A 28 -17.55 -4.02 19.74
CA ALA A 28 -17.11 -3.03 18.77
C ALA A 28 -15.69 -3.38 18.28
N LEU A 29 -14.75 -3.71 19.16
CA LEU A 29 -13.39 -4.12 18.77
C LEU A 29 -13.36 -5.36 17.86
N GLU A 30 -14.28 -6.30 18.03
CA GLU A 30 -14.41 -7.46 17.13
C GLU A 30 -14.88 -7.06 15.72
N ASP A 31 -15.89 -6.19 15.61
CA ASP A 31 -16.34 -5.65 14.33
C ASP A 31 -15.21 -4.88 13.61
N VAL A 32 -14.41 -4.15 14.38
CA VAL A 32 -13.25 -3.37 13.93
C VAL A 32 -12.17 -4.25 13.32
N GLU A 33 -11.81 -5.29 14.05
CA GLU A 33 -10.82 -6.27 13.62
C GLU A 33 -11.27 -6.93 12.32
N ALA A 34 -12.53 -7.35 12.24
CA ALA A 34 -13.11 -7.94 11.04
C ALA A 34 -13.06 -6.98 9.85
N ASP A 35 -13.47 -5.73 10.01
CA ASP A 35 -13.41 -4.71 8.97
C ASP A 35 -11.96 -4.47 8.49
N CYS A 36 -11.01 -4.33 9.42
CA CYS A 36 -9.60 -4.14 9.09
C CYS A 36 -9.03 -5.33 8.33
N PHE A 37 -9.36 -6.55 8.76
CA PHE A 37 -8.92 -7.78 8.11
C PHE A 37 -9.44 -7.87 6.68
N TRP A 38 -10.73 -7.62 6.45
CA TRP A 38 -11.33 -7.71 5.12
C TRP A 38 -10.86 -6.59 4.20
N CYS A 39 -10.72 -5.37 4.70
CA CYS A 39 -10.18 -4.25 3.93
C CYS A 39 -8.73 -4.54 3.52
N LEU A 40 -7.88 -4.98 4.44
CA LEU A 40 -6.50 -5.34 4.13
C LEU A 40 -6.44 -6.51 3.14
N SER A 41 -7.27 -7.54 3.33
CA SER A 41 -7.34 -8.68 2.42
C SER A 41 -7.73 -8.26 0.99
N LYS A 42 -8.61 -7.27 0.85
CA LYS A 42 -8.97 -6.70 -0.46
C LYS A 42 -7.82 -5.93 -1.09
N VAL A 43 -7.11 -5.09 -0.32
CA VAL A 43 -5.94 -4.35 -0.81
C VAL A 43 -4.82 -5.31 -1.24
N LEU A 44 -4.55 -6.34 -0.44
CA LEU A 44 -3.48 -7.31 -0.71
C LEU A 44 -3.85 -8.34 -1.78
N GLY A 45 -5.14 -8.57 -2.04
CA GLY A 45 -5.62 -9.57 -3.01
C GLY A 45 -5.03 -9.42 -4.40
N GLU A 46 -4.79 -8.17 -4.83
CA GLU A 46 -4.25 -7.84 -6.16
C GLU A 46 -2.71 -7.95 -6.24
N VAL A 47 -2.02 -7.97 -5.09
CA VAL A 47 -0.55 -7.98 -4.99
C VAL A 47 -0.02 -9.18 -4.19
N THR A 48 -0.78 -10.26 -4.15
CA THR A 48 -0.43 -11.48 -3.39
C THR A 48 0.95 -12.04 -3.76
N ASP A 49 1.35 -11.88 -5.02
CA ASP A 49 2.64 -12.35 -5.53
C ASP A 49 3.85 -11.48 -5.13
N PHE A 50 3.63 -10.39 -4.40
CA PHE A 50 4.68 -9.65 -3.69
C PHE A 50 5.12 -10.40 -2.42
N TYR A 51 4.25 -11.25 -1.88
CA TYR A 51 4.42 -11.90 -0.57
C TYR A 51 4.58 -13.42 -0.66
N THR A 52 4.43 -14.02 -1.84
CA THR A 52 4.72 -15.44 -2.07
C THR A 52 6.22 -15.71 -2.12
N GLU A 53 6.61 -16.99 -2.03
CA GLU A 53 8.01 -17.41 -2.09
C GLU A 53 8.72 -16.89 -3.35
N GLY A 54 9.91 -16.31 -3.16
CA GLY A 54 10.67 -15.67 -4.23
C GLY A 54 10.16 -14.29 -4.68
N GLN A 55 9.00 -13.85 -4.18
CA GLN A 55 8.41 -12.53 -4.42
C GLN A 55 8.41 -12.10 -5.90
N PRO A 56 7.90 -12.95 -6.82
CA PRO A 56 8.01 -12.73 -8.25
C PRO A 56 7.37 -11.42 -8.71
N GLY A 57 6.36 -10.90 -8.01
CA GLY A 57 5.75 -9.61 -8.36
C GLY A 57 6.67 -8.42 -8.10
N LEU A 58 7.44 -8.44 -7.00
CA LEU A 58 8.45 -7.41 -6.73
C LEU A 58 9.59 -7.45 -7.74
N GLN A 59 9.99 -8.63 -8.19
CA GLN A 59 11.00 -8.77 -9.24
C GLN A 59 10.53 -8.17 -10.57
N ARG A 60 9.27 -8.45 -10.97
CA ARG A 60 8.68 -7.85 -12.19
C ARG A 60 8.54 -6.34 -12.06
N ALA A 61 8.14 -5.84 -10.89
CA ALA A 61 8.05 -4.41 -10.63
C ALA A 61 9.42 -3.71 -10.69
N ALA A 62 10.50 -4.37 -10.22
CA ALA A 62 11.86 -3.85 -10.35
C ALA A 62 12.32 -3.73 -11.80
N VAL A 63 12.03 -4.74 -12.63
CA VAL A 63 12.31 -4.69 -14.07
C VAL A 63 11.52 -3.58 -14.75
N LEU A 64 10.23 -3.43 -14.41
CA LEU A 64 9.38 -2.37 -14.94
C LEU A 64 9.87 -0.97 -14.53
N LEU A 65 10.23 -0.78 -13.26
CA LEU A 65 10.74 0.52 -12.79
C LEU A 65 12.03 0.90 -13.53
N ARG A 66 12.95 -0.06 -13.70
CA ARG A 66 14.18 0.16 -14.46
C ARG A 66 13.89 0.54 -15.92
N SER A 67 12.95 -0.14 -16.58
CA SER A 67 12.63 0.16 -17.99
C SER A 67 11.93 1.51 -18.15
N VAL A 68 11.04 1.87 -17.22
CA VAL A 68 10.40 3.20 -17.19
C VAL A 68 11.44 4.29 -16.97
N LEU A 69 12.37 4.11 -16.03
CA LEU A 69 13.46 5.07 -15.81
C LEU A 69 14.36 5.20 -17.04
N ALA A 70 14.76 4.09 -17.66
CA ALA A 70 15.58 4.13 -18.87
C ALA A 70 14.90 4.87 -20.03
N GLY A 71 13.57 4.74 -20.17
CA GLY A 71 12.80 5.43 -21.20
C GLY A 71 12.54 6.91 -20.90
N ALA A 72 12.45 7.28 -19.63
CA ALA A 72 12.18 8.66 -19.19
C ALA A 72 13.46 9.50 -19.03
N ASP A 73 14.49 8.92 -18.40
CA ASP A 73 15.75 9.57 -18.06
C ASP A 73 16.86 8.53 -17.84
N ALA A 74 17.60 8.23 -18.91
CA ALA A 74 18.70 7.26 -18.88
C ALA A 74 19.91 7.76 -18.08
N GLU A 75 20.19 9.07 -18.09
CA GLU A 75 21.32 9.65 -17.35
C GLU A 75 21.11 9.52 -15.84
N LEU A 76 19.88 9.75 -15.36
CA LEU A 76 19.51 9.51 -13.97
C LEU A 76 19.70 8.03 -13.59
N LEU A 77 19.26 7.10 -14.44
CA LEU A 77 19.41 5.67 -14.18
C LEU A 77 20.89 5.26 -14.08
N GLU A 78 21.73 5.72 -15.03
CA GLU A 78 23.17 5.47 -14.99
C GLU A 78 23.81 6.01 -13.72
N ASN A 79 23.42 7.22 -13.28
CA ASN A 79 23.94 7.80 -12.05
C ASN A 79 23.50 7.02 -10.79
N ILE A 80 22.24 6.60 -10.71
CA ILE A 80 21.73 5.76 -9.62
C ILE A 80 22.53 4.45 -9.52
N GLU A 81 22.80 3.80 -10.65
CA GLU A 81 23.55 2.55 -10.70
C GLU A 81 25.05 2.75 -10.42
N ALA A 82 25.63 3.86 -10.86
CA ALA A 82 27.03 4.22 -10.57
C ALA A 82 27.26 4.43 -9.07
N GLU A 83 26.28 4.98 -8.35
CA GLU A 83 26.29 5.13 -6.89
C GLU A 83 26.01 3.80 -6.13
N GLY A 84 25.86 2.69 -6.86
CA GLY A 84 25.63 1.36 -6.28
C GLY A 84 24.20 1.13 -5.80
N VAL A 85 23.25 2.00 -6.16
CA VAL A 85 21.84 1.83 -5.80
C VAL A 85 21.20 0.80 -6.72
N GLN A 86 20.75 -0.30 -6.12
CA GLN A 86 20.09 -1.38 -6.85
C GLN A 86 18.58 -1.15 -6.91
N ILE A 87 18.03 -1.01 -8.11
CA ILE A 87 16.59 -0.86 -8.34
C ILE A 87 15.74 -1.92 -7.61
N PRO A 88 16.11 -3.22 -7.58
CA PRO A 88 15.35 -4.22 -6.81
C PRO A 88 15.22 -3.90 -5.32
N VAL A 89 16.27 -3.36 -4.69
CA VAL A 89 16.26 -2.98 -3.27
C VAL A 89 15.34 -1.78 -3.03
N VAL A 90 15.36 -0.81 -3.95
CA VAL A 90 14.43 0.34 -3.92
C VAL A 90 12.98 -0.16 -4.02
N VAL A 91 12.69 -1.03 -4.99
CA VAL A 91 11.34 -1.58 -5.18
C VAL A 91 10.88 -2.40 -3.99
N GLN A 92 11.74 -3.24 -3.40
CA GLN A 92 11.36 -4.00 -2.21
C GLN A 92 11.00 -3.08 -1.04
N ARG A 93 11.77 -2.01 -0.84
CA ARG A 93 11.49 -1.03 0.21
C ARG A 93 10.19 -0.28 -0.05
N TRP A 94 9.96 0.15 -1.29
CA TRP A 94 8.79 0.92 -1.67
C TRP A 94 7.53 0.06 -1.75
N LEU A 95 7.51 -0.96 -2.61
CA LEU A 95 6.32 -1.75 -2.90
C LEU A 95 6.10 -2.89 -1.91
N GLY A 96 7.15 -3.40 -1.24
CA GLY A 96 7.00 -4.45 -0.23
C GLY A 96 6.13 -4.02 0.97
N CYS A 97 6.09 -2.72 1.26
CA CYS A 97 5.21 -2.13 2.26
C CYS A 97 4.22 -1.11 1.67
N LEU A 98 3.97 -1.17 0.35
CA LEU A 98 3.01 -0.29 -0.34
C LEU A 98 3.19 1.21 -0.02
N LEU A 99 4.45 1.64 0.07
CA LEU A 99 4.92 3.01 0.31
C LEU A 99 4.64 3.59 1.71
N VAL A 100 4.15 2.78 2.66
CA VAL A 100 3.90 3.23 4.06
C VAL A 100 5.16 3.79 4.74
N ARG A 101 6.35 3.38 4.28
CA ARG A 101 7.62 3.88 4.82
C ARG A 101 8.12 5.18 4.16
N GLU A 102 7.57 5.55 3.02
CA GLU A 102 7.99 6.72 2.25
C GLU A 102 6.99 7.87 2.34
N LEU A 103 5.72 7.56 2.63
CA LEU A 103 4.63 8.53 2.65
C LEU A 103 3.89 8.51 4.00
N PRO A 104 3.40 9.65 4.50
CA PRO A 104 2.45 9.70 5.61
C PRO A 104 1.19 8.89 5.30
N MET A 105 0.61 8.24 6.32
CA MET A 105 -0.57 7.37 6.17
C MET A 105 -1.74 8.00 5.39
N PRO A 106 -2.13 9.28 5.58
CA PRO A 106 -3.18 9.88 4.78
C PRO A 106 -2.90 9.88 3.26
N LEU A 107 -1.63 10.04 2.86
CA LEU A 107 -1.22 9.97 1.46
C LEU A 107 -1.19 8.54 0.96
N CYS A 108 -0.81 7.56 1.79
CA CYS A 108 -0.90 6.15 1.45
C CYS A 108 -2.35 5.74 1.13
N VAL A 109 -3.29 6.09 2.02
CA VAL A 109 -4.72 5.81 1.81
C VAL A 109 -5.20 6.45 0.50
N ARG A 110 -4.90 7.73 0.29
CA ARG A 110 -5.27 8.43 -0.96
C ARG A 110 -4.66 7.79 -2.19
N LEU A 111 -3.41 7.33 -2.13
CA LEU A 111 -2.76 6.64 -3.23
C LEU A 111 -3.45 5.31 -3.53
N TRP A 112 -3.70 4.50 -2.50
CA TRP A 112 -4.36 3.21 -2.63
C TRP A 112 -5.79 3.32 -3.15
N ASP A 113 -6.54 4.37 -2.78
CA ASP A 113 -7.87 4.65 -3.34
C ASP A 113 -7.84 4.76 -4.87
N THR A 114 -6.86 5.51 -5.41
CA THR A 114 -6.70 5.60 -6.88
C THR A 114 -6.25 4.28 -7.48
N CYS A 115 -5.30 3.58 -6.87
CA CYS A 115 -4.86 2.28 -7.39
C CYS A 115 -6.01 1.27 -7.44
N MET A 116 -6.82 1.17 -6.38
CA MET A 116 -7.97 0.27 -6.34
C MET A 116 -9.05 0.68 -7.35
N ALA A 117 -9.32 1.97 -7.51
CA ALA A 117 -10.29 2.45 -8.50
C ALA A 117 -9.86 2.09 -9.94
N GLU A 118 -8.59 2.29 -10.28
CA GLU A 118 -8.04 1.94 -11.59
C GLU A 118 -8.02 0.42 -11.82
N LEU A 119 -7.65 -0.37 -10.81
CA LEU A 119 -7.67 -1.84 -10.90
C LEU A 119 -9.08 -2.38 -11.14
N VAL A 120 -10.09 -1.80 -10.48
CA VAL A 120 -11.50 -2.16 -10.72
C VAL A 120 -11.93 -1.82 -12.14
N LEU A 121 -11.47 -0.70 -12.71
CA LEU A 121 -11.79 -0.34 -14.10
C LEU A 121 -11.11 -1.26 -15.11
N LEU A 122 -9.85 -1.63 -14.90
CA LEU A 122 -9.10 -2.53 -15.77
C LEU A 122 -9.64 -3.97 -15.71
N ASN A 123 -9.99 -4.45 -14.52
CA ASN A 123 -10.60 -5.77 -14.34
C ASN A 123 -12.08 -5.79 -14.79
N GLY A 124 -12.79 -4.67 -14.68
CA GLY A 124 -14.18 -4.51 -15.13
C GLY A 124 -14.33 -4.34 -16.64
N ALA A 125 -13.27 -3.96 -17.37
CA ALA A 125 -13.24 -3.91 -18.83
C ALA A 125 -13.10 -5.29 -19.50
N SER A 126 -13.11 -6.36 -18.71
CA SER A 126 -13.02 -7.76 -19.14
C SER A 126 -14.38 -8.47 -19.00
N PHE A 127 -15.44 -7.94 -19.63
CA PHE A 127 -16.72 -8.62 -19.83
C PHE A 127 -17.23 -8.43 -21.26
#